data_AF-U5Q7T7-F1
#
_entry.id   AF-U5Q7T7-F1
#
_cell.length_a   1.000
_cell.length_b   1.000
_cell.length_c   1.000
_cell.angle_alpha   90.00
_cell.angle_beta   90.00
_cell.angle_gamma   90.00
#
_symmetry.space_group_name_H-M   'P 1'
#
loop_
_entity.id
_entity.type
_entity.pdbx_description
1 polymer ?
#
loop_
_entity_poly.entity_id
_entity_poly.type
_entity_poly.pdbx_seq_one_letter_code
_entity_poly.pdbx_strand_id
1 'polypeptide(L)' 'MNKYLQTIVIAPLTSSSKPYPTRIEITQKVIKGWIVLDQIRTVDRIRIIKSLGYLTEKETNNVKNVIKETYVD' A
#
# COMPACT_ATOMS: atom_id res chain seq x y z
N MET A 1 -9.83 3.03 14.05
CA MET A 1 -9.05 1.78 14.07
C MET A 1 -7.58 2.02 14.38
N ASN A 2 -6.81 2.66 13.48
CA ASN A 2 -5.38 2.95 13.70
C ASN A 2 -5.07 3.98 14.80
N LYS A 3 -6.06 4.53 15.51
CA LYS A 3 -5.86 5.44 16.66
C LYS A 3 -5.69 4.67 17.98
N TYR A 4 -6.27 3.47 18.08
CA TYR A 4 -6.36 2.71 19.32
C TYR A 4 -5.53 1.42 19.30
N LEU A 5 -5.10 0.96 18.12
CA LEU A 5 -4.25 -0.22 17.97
C LEU A 5 -2.77 0.15 17.93
N GLN A 6 -1.94 -0.66 18.59
CA GLN A 6 -0.48 -0.56 18.54
C GLN A 6 0.08 -1.06 17.20
N THR A 7 -0.64 -1.96 16.53
CA THR A 7 -0.30 -2.46 15.19
C THR A 7 -1.05 -1.73 14.09
N ILE A 8 -0.42 -1.62 12.92
CA ILE A 8 -0.94 -0.95 11.73
C ILE A 8 -0.81 -1.91 10.55
N VAL A 9 -1.87 -2.01 9.75
CA VAL A 9 -1.89 -2.77 8.50
C VAL A 9 -1.18 -1.96 7.42
N ILE A 10 -0.21 -2.56 6.74
CA ILE A 10 0.55 -1.94 5.66
C ILE A 10 0.60 -2.85 4.44
N ALA A 11 0.70 -2.27 3.25
CA ALA A 11 1.10 -2.96 2.02
C ALA A 11 2.55 -2.57 1.68
N PRO A 12 3.46 -3.53 1.43
CA PRO A 12 4.84 -3.21 1.07
C PRO A 12 4.94 -2.61 -0.34
N LEU A 13 6.00 -1.83 -0.54
CA LEU A 13 6.40 -1.29 -1.83
C LEU A 13 7.58 -2.08 -2.39
N THR A 14 7.56 -2.39 -3.68
CA THR A 14 8.70 -2.99 -4.39
C THR A 14 9.08 -2.16 -5.61
N SER A 15 10.36 -2.06 -5.90
CA SER A 15 10.87 -1.46 -7.14
C SER A 15 10.87 -2.44 -8.32
N SER A 16 10.68 -3.74 -8.06
CA SER A 16 10.67 -4.78 -9.09
C SER A 16 9.34 -4.79 -9.85
N SER A 17 9.40 -4.40 -11.12
CA SER A 17 8.27 -4.45 -12.05
C SER A 17 8.04 -5.88 -12.53
N LYS A 18 7.08 -6.57 -11.90
CA LYS A 18 6.44 -7.74 -12.48
C LYS A 18 4.95 -7.42 -12.68
N PRO A 19 4.39 -7.64 -13.87
CA PRO A 19 2.99 -7.35 -14.14
C PRO A 19 2.12 -8.40 -13.43
N TYR A 20 1.59 -8.04 -12.27
CA TYR A 20 0.57 -8.81 -11.57
C TYR A 20 -0.67 -7.92 -11.41
N PRO A 21 -1.89 -8.47 -11.58
CA PRO A 21 -3.12 -7.69 -11.48
C PRO A 21 -3.33 -7.09 -10.08
N THR A 22 -2.77 -7.73 -9.04
CA THR A 22 -2.83 -7.27 -7.64
C THR A 22 -1.82 -6.17 -7.31
N ARG A 23 -0.97 -5.77 -8.26
CA ARG A 23 0.07 -4.77 -8.03
C ARG A 23 -0.26 -3.47 -8.73
N ILE A 24 -0.12 -2.37 -7.99
CA ILE A 24 -0.44 -1.03 -8.48
C ILE A 24 0.84 -0.23 -8.57
N GLU A 25 1.14 0.26 -9.76
CA GLU A 25 2.23 1.21 -9.95
C GLU A 25 1.86 2.55 -9.30
N ILE A 26 2.76 3.05 -8.46
CA ILE A 26 2.71 4.40 -7.92
C ILE A 26 3.95 5.18 -8.36
N THR A 27 3.71 6.41 -8.80
CA THR A 27 4.78 7.33 -9.17
C THR A 27 4.59 8.61 -8.39
N GLN A 28 5.29 8.70 -7.26
CA GLN A 28 5.35 9.91 -6.44
C GLN A 28 6.71 10.59 -6.59
N LYS A 29 6.76 11.88 -6.28
CA LYS A 29 7.97 12.72 -6.43
C LYS A 29 9.25 12.11 -5.84
N VAL A 30 9.12 11.30 -4.79
CA VAL A 30 10.26 10.72 -4.06
C VAL A 30 10.37 9.20 -4.26
N ILE A 31 9.31 8.53 -4.74
CA ILE A 31 9.25 7.06 -4.79
C ILE A 31 8.54 6.63 -6.08
N LYS A 32 9.26 5.87 -6.91
CA LYS A 32 8.68 5.05 -7.97
C LYS A 32 8.68 3.60 -7.50
N GLY A 33 7.52 2.96 -7.50
CA GLY A 33 7.40 1.58 -7.04
C GLY A 33 6.02 1.00 -7.26
N TRP A 34 5.89 -0.26 -6.86
CA TRP A 34 4.66 -1.03 -6.97
C TRP A 34 4.15 -1.34 -5.57
N ILE A 35 2.90 -0.97 -5.30
CA ILE A 35 2.18 -1.43 -4.10
C ILE A 35 1.84 -2.90 -4.31
N VAL A 36 2.30 -3.73 -3.39
CA VAL A 36 2.11 -5.17 -3.41
C VAL A 36 0.96 -5.51 -2.46
N LEU A 37 -0.27 -5.50 -2.97
CA LEU A 37 -1.47 -5.74 -2.16
C LEU A 37 -1.59 -7.19 -1.70
N ASP A 38 -1.02 -8.14 -2.43
CA ASP A 38 -0.94 -9.55 -2.04
C ASP A 38 -0.08 -9.79 -0.78
N GLN A 39 0.78 -8.84 -0.41
CA GLN A 39 1.68 -8.95 0.73
C GLN A 39 1.30 -8.02 1.88
N ILE A 40 0.01 -7.71 2.02
CA ILE A 40 -0.48 -6.94 3.16
C ILE A 40 -0.09 -7.64 4.46
N ARG A 41 0.51 -6.87 5.37
CA ARG A 41 0.97 -7.36 6.67
C ARG A 41 0.73 -6.33 7.77
N THR A 42 0.69 -6.80 9.01
CA THR A 42 0.63 -5.94 10.19
C THR A 42 2.03 -5.67 10.71
N VAL A 43 2.30 -4.44 11.12
CA VAL A 43 3.55 -4.05 11.78
C VAL A 43 3.23 -3.25 13.03
N ASP A 44 4.09 -3.35 14.05
CA ASP A 44 4.02 -2.45 15.21
C ASP A 44 4.33 -1.01 14.77
N ARG A 45 3.57 -0.04 15.30
CA ARG A 45 3.78 1.40 15.10
C ARG A 45 5.21 1.83 15.39
N ILE A 46 5.90 1.20 16.34
CA ILE A 46 7.29 1.53 16.70
C ILE A 46 8.23 1.34 15.50
N ARG A 47 7.89 0.48 14.53
CA ARG A 47 8.69 0.27 13.32
C ARG A 47 8.52 1.37 12.26
N ILE A 48 7.58 2.30 12.45
CA ILE A 48 7.35 3.41 11.52
C ILE A 48 8.25 4.58 11.90
N ILE A 49 9.30 4.78 11.12
CA ILE A 49 10.32 5.80 11.38
C ILE A 49 9.94 7.14 10.73
N LYS A 50 9.36 7.12 9.53
CA LYS A 50 9.06 8.32 8.75
C LYS A 50 7.90 8.10 7.78
N SER A 51 7.07 9.14 7.60
CA SER A 51 6.12 9.23 6.49
C SER A 51 6.78 9.92 5.29
N LEU A 52 6.66 9.31 4.11
CA LEU A 52 7.30 9.80 2.88
C LEU A 52 6.35 10.61 1.99
N GLY A 53 5.04 10.54 2.24
CA GLY A 53 4.04 11.23 1.43
C GLY A 53 2.63 10.66 1.62
N TYR A 54 1.70 11.14 0.80
CA TYR A 54 0.31 10.70 0.75
C TYR A 54 -0.03 10.27 -0.67
N LEU A 55 -0.85 9.23 -0.81
CA LEU A 55 -1.41 8.83 -2.10
C LEU A 55 -2.37 9.91 -2.61
N THR A 56 -2.37 10.13 -3.93
CA THR A 56 -3.39 10.96 -4.57
C THR A 56 -4.75 10.28 -4.50
N GLU A 57 -5.82 11.03 -4.71
CA GLU A 57 -7.18 10.48 -4.69
C GLU A 57 -7.37 9.41 -5.79
N LYS A 58 -6.80 9.65 -6.98
CA LYS A 58 -6.82 8.68 -8.09
C LYS A 58 -6.12 7.37 -7.73
N GLU A 59 -4.92 7.45 -7.16
CA GLU A 59 -4.17 6.27 -6.70
C GLU A 59 -4.94 5.54 -5.59
N THR A 60 -5.53 6.29 -4.65
CA THR A 60 -6.31 5.72 -3.54
C THR A 60 -7.54 4.96 -4.04
N ASN A 61 -8.25 5.51 -5.03
CA ASN A 61 -9.41 4.82 -5.62
C ASN A 61 -8.98 3.56 -6.38
N ASN A 62 -7.85 3.61 -7.10
CA ASN A 62 -7.31 2.44 -7.77
C ASN A 62 -6.95 1.33 -6.76
N VAL A 63 -6.29 1.69 -5.66
CA VAL A 63 -5.96 0.78 -4.56
C VAL A 63 -7.22 0.13 -3.97
N LYS A 64 -8.27 0.91 -3.70
CA LYS A 64 -9.54 0.37 -3.19
C LYS A 64 -10.18 -0.62 -4.16
N ASN A 65 -10.18 -0.32 -5.46
CA ASN A 65 -10.77 -1.19 -6.47
C ASN A 65 -10.05 -2.53 -6.53
N VAL A 66 -8.72 -2.54 -6.59
CA VAL A 66 -7.95 -3.79 -6.65
C VAL A 66 -8.07 -4.57 -5.34
N ILE A 67 -8.12 -3.91 -4.17
CA ILE A 67 -8.39 -4.59 -2.90
C ILE A 67 -9.76 -5.27 -2.93
N LYS A 68 -10.79 -4.59 -3.46
CA LYS A 68 -12.13 -5.16 -3.61
C LYS A 68 -12.11 -6.39 -4.53
N GLU A 69 -11.47 -6.27 -5.68
CA GLU A 69 -11.35 -7.36 -6.67
C GLU A 69 -10.52 -8.55 -6.15
N THR A 70 -9.54 -8.31 -5.27
CA THR A 70 -8.64 -9.37 -4.78
C THR A 70 -9.18 -10.10 -3.55
N TYR A 71 -9.90 -9.40 -2.66
CA TYR A 71 -10.25 -9.91 -1.33
C TYR A 71 -11.74 -9.89 -0.98
N VAL A 72 -12.59 -9.31 -1.83
CA VAL A 72 -14.02 -9.14 -1.52
C VAL A 72 -14.92 -9.77 -2.57
N ASP A 73 -14.69 -9.45 -3.83
CA ASP A 73 -15.38 -10.07 -4.97
C ASP A 73 -14.74 -11.44 -5.32
#